data_AF-A0A382EIC1-F1
#
_entry.id   AF-A0A382EIC1-F1
#
_cell.length_a   1.000
_cell.length_b   1.000
_cell.length_c   1.000
_cell.angle_alpha   90.00
_cell.angle_beta   90.00
_cell.angle_gamma   90.00
#
_symmetry.space_group_name_H-M   'P 1'
#
loop_
_entity.id
_entity.type
_entity.pdbx_description
1 polymer ?
#
loop_
_entity_poly.entity_id
_entity_poly.type
_entity_poly.pdbx_seq_one_letter_code
_entity_poly.pdbx_strand_id
1 'polypeptide(L)'
;MSLLVFDDSKIDQIKKRNEQSSEENFDVVEASKNSKGGSELLYARVKERVPEDVWNYFQIILSRVRELEDKPKILWFQDTSRDPEVQFLKKKEERDKFERFVFPSDWSLEKYNLDLGLEYEKSVVLKNAIEPIPAHTKPKEGPIRLAYISTPHRGLDVLIAAFRAAKFENVELDIYSSFKIYGWEQTDKEFEPLYNACRETPNVNYHGTVSNEEIRTALQQTHILAYPCTYKETGCISAIEALSAGCVV
;
A
#
# COMPACT_ATOMS: atom_id res chain seq x y z
N MET A 1 20.06 37.45 11.59
CA MET A 1 18.92 36.53 11.41
C MET A 1 18.72 36.35 9.91
N SER A 2 19.25 35.26 9.36
CA SER A 2 19.04 34.91 7.95
C SER A 2 17.80 34.01 7.90
N LEU A 3 16.72 34.50 7.29
CA LEU A 3 15.57 33.68 6.94
C LEU A 3 16.02 32.76 5.80
N LEU A 4 16.15 31.47 6.09
CA LEU A 4 16.25 30.44 5.05
C LEU A 4 14.94 30.49 4.23
N VAL A 5 15.03 31.01 3.01
CA VAL A 5 13.96 30.95 2.01
C VAL A 5 13.98 29.55 1.43
N PHE A 6 12.92 28.78 1.67
CA PHE A 6 12.74 27.45 1.10
C PHE A 6 12.21 27.57 -0.33
N ASP A 7 12.75 26.76 -1.24
CA ASP A 7 12.32 26.68 -2.63
C ASP A 7 11.20 25.63 -2.77
N ASP A 8 9.97 26.04 -2.45
CA ASP A 8 8.77 25.21 -2.53
C ASP A 8 8.39 24.85 -3.98
N SER A 9 9.02 25.49 -4.97
CA SER A 9 8.76 25.24 -6.40
C SER A 9 9.06 23.79 -6.81
N LYS A 10 9.98 23.12 -6.11
CA LYS A 10 10.32 21.71 -6.34
C LYS A 10 9.24 20.76 -5.83
N ILE A 11 8.58 21.08 -4.72
CA ILE A 11 7.48 20.28 -4.16
C ILE A 11 6.24 20.44 -5.05
N ASP A 12 5.96 21.65 -5.53
CA ASP A 12 4.85 21.90 -6.45
C ASP A 12 5.06 21.25 -7.83
N GLN A 13 6.31 21.13 -8.29
CA GLN A 13 6.64 20.36 -9.50
C GLN A 13 6.40 18.86 -9.31
N ILE A 14 6.70 18.31 -8.14
CA ILE A 14 6.41 16.89 -7.81
C ILE A 14 4.90 16.64 -7.81
N LYS A 15 4.10 17.54 -7.22
CA LYS A 15 2.63 17.43 -7.24
C LYS A 15 2.06 17.44 -8.66
N LYS A 16 2.51 18.36 -9.51
CA LYS A 16 2.07 18.43 -10.92
C LYS A 16 2.49 17.20 -11.74
N ARG A 17 3.65 16.60 -11.42
CA ARG A 17 4.15 15.41 -12.11
C ARG A 17 3.38 14.14 -11.70
N ASN A 18 2.97 14.05 -10.43
CA ASN A 18 2.10 12.98 -9.94
C ASN A 18 0.70 13.02 -10.59
N GLU A 19 0.22 14.19 -11.02
CA GLU A 19 -1.00 14.34 -11.81
C GLU A 19 -0.82 13.97 -13.30
N GLN A 20 0.42 13.90 -13.78
CA GLN A 20 0.79 13.71 -15.19
C GLN A 20 1.60 12.42 -15.44
N SER A 21 1.41 11.36 -14.66
CA SER A 21 2.14 10.09 -14.84
C SER A 21 2.16 9.67 -16.31
N SER A 22 3.35 9.73 -16.91
CA SER A 22 3.59 9.45 -18.32
C SER A 22 3.42 7.96 -18.60
N GLU A 23 2.66 7.65 -19.64
CA GLU A 23 2.51 6.32 -20.24
C GLU A 23 3.85 5.86 -20.87
N GLU A 24 4.84 5.52 -20.05
CA GLU A 24 5.91 4.63 -20.52
C GLU A 24 5.36 3.19 -20.50
N ASN A 25 5.57 2.45 -21.59
CA ASN A 25 5.27 1.02 -21.71
C ASN A 25 6.21 0.22 -20.79
N PHE A 26 5.96 0.33 -19.49
CA PHE A 26 6.59 -0.47 -18.45
C PHE A 26 5.78 -1.76 -18.32
N ASP A 27 6.43 -2.92 -18.50
CA ASP A 27 5.78 -4.20 -18.23
C ASP A 27 5.67 -4.38 -16.70
N VAL A 28 4.56 -3.84 -16.18
CA VAL A 28 4.17 -3.89 -14.77
C VAL A 28 4.10 -5.34 -14.26
N VAL A 29 3.97 -6.32 -15.17
CA VAL A 29 3.75 -7.76 -14.88
C VAL A 29 5.04 -8.45 -14.53
N GLU A 30 6.10 -8.28 -15.34
CA GLU A 30 7.41 -8.85 -15.06
C GLU A 30 7.97 -8.28 -13.76
N ALA A 31 7.81 -6.97 -13.57
CA ALA A 31 8.34 -6.28 -12.41
C ALA A 31 7.65 -6.74 -11.11
N SER A 32 6.35 -7.04 -11.12
CA SER A 32 5.61 -7.45 -9.92
C SER A 32 5.71 -8.95 -9.60
N LYS A 33 6.35 -9.78 -10.42
CA LYS A 33 6.35 -11.25 -10.28
C LYS A 33 6.93 -11.75 -8.95
N ASN A 34 7.89 -11.01 -8.40
CA ASN A 34 8.54 -11.31 -7.13
C ASN A 34 8.10 -10.34 -6.02
N SER A 35 6.95 -9.68 -6.18
CA SER A 35 6.47 -8.72 -5.18
C SER A 35 6.25 -9.41 -3.84
N LYS A 36 6.57 -8.68 -2.78
CA LYS A 36 6.31 -9.10 -1.39
C LYS A 36 5.52 -8.04 -0.65
N GLY A 37 4.59 -7.40 -1.34
CA GLY A 37 3.69 -6.42 -0.76
C GLY A 37 2.64 -7.07 0.14
N GLY A 38 1.83 -6.24 0.80
CA GLY A 38 0.78 -6.72 1.70
C GLY A 38 -0.21 -7.67 1.01
N SER A 39 -0.54 -7.41 -0.25
CA SER A 39 -1.42 -8.21 -1.09
C SER A 39 -0.89 -9.64 -1.30
N GLU A 40 0.39 -9.77 -1.66
CA GLU A 40 1.02 -11.08 -1.90
C GLU A 40 1.17 -11.87 -0.58
N LEU A 41 1.50 -11.19 0.52
CA LEU A 41 1.56 -11.81 1.84
C LEU A 41 0.19 -12.33 2.28
N LEU A 42 -0.87 -11.56 2.05
CA LEU A 42 -2.25 -11.96 2.34
C LEU A 42 -2.65 -13.18 1.50
N TYR A 43 -2.38 -13.16 0.20
CA TYR A 43 -2.67 -14.28 -0.70
C TYR A 43 -1.95 -15.57 -0.26
N ALA A 44 -0.65 -15.48 0.06
CA ALA A 44 0.12 -16.63 0.56
C ALA A 44 -0.47 -17.20 1.85
N ARG A 45 -0.81 -16.34 2.82
CA ARG A 45 -1.40 -16.76 4.10
C ARG A 45 -2.75 -17.45 3.94
N VAL A 46 -3.58 -16.97 3.02
CA VAL A 46 -4.88 -17.61 2.71
C VAL A 46 -4.63 -18.97 2.06
N LYS A 47 -3.75 -19.04 1.04
CA LYS A 47 -3.40 -20.30 0.38
C LYS A 47 -2.91 -21.37 1.36
N GLU A 48 -2.08 -21.00 2.32
CA GLU A 48 -1.55 -21.93 3.33
C GLU A 48 -2.62 -22.48 4.29
N ARG A 49 -3.74 -21.77 4.49
CA ARG A 49 -4.79 -22.11 5.47
C ARG A 49 -6.01 -22.76 4.83
N VAL A 50 -6.20 -22.61 3.51
CA VAL A 50 -7.30 -23.23 2.77
C VAL A 50 -6.91 -24.67 2.42
N PRO A 51 -7.82 -25.66 2.60
CA PRO A 51 -7.59 -27.03 2.15
C PRO A 51 -7.16 -27.10 0.68
N GLU A 52 -6.17 -27.94 0.39
CA GLU A 52 -5.54 -28.00 -0.94
C GLU A 52 -6.53 -28.36 -2.06
N ASP A 53 -7.47 -29.26 -1.79
CA ASP A 53 -8.53 -29.65 -2.72
C ASP A 53 -9.44 -28.47 -3.08
N VAL A 54 -9.81 -27.64 -2.09
CA VAL A 54 -10.60 -26.43 -2.30
C VAL A 54 -9.80 -25.38 -3.06
N TRP A 55 -8.55 -25.15 -2.69
CA TRP A 55 -7.69 -24.17 -3.35
C TRP A 55 -7.47 -24.51 -4.83
N ASN A 56 -7.22 -25.79 -5.13
CA ASN A 56 -6.93 -26.25 -6.49
C ASN A 56 -8.18 -26.36 -7.38
N TYR A 57 -9.38 -26.40 -6.80
CA TYR A 57 -10.65 -26.40 -7.54
C TYR A 57 -10.91 -25.06 -8.24
N PHE A 58 -10.52 -23.94 -7.62
CA PHE A 58 -10.70 -22.60 -8.17
C PHE A 58 -9.43 -22.07 -8.83
N GLN A 59 -9.60 -21.24 -9.86
CA GLN A 59 -8.56 -20.30 -10.26
C GLN A 59 -8.74 -19.00 -9.48
N ILE A 60 -7.88 -18.75 -8.48
CA ILE A 60 -7.91 -17.53 -7.68
C ILE A 60 -6.90 -16.53 -8.28
N ILE A 61 -7.40 -15.37 -8.70
CA ILE A 61 -6.61 -14.34 -9.37
C ILE A 61 -6.56 -13.10 -8.48
N LEU A 62 -5.36 -12.67 -8.09
CA LEU A 62 -5.14 -11.48 -7.27
C LEU A 62 -4.88 -10.26 -8.18
N SER A 63 -5.82 -9.33 -8.22
CA SER A 63 -5.86 -8.05 -8.95
C SER A 63 -5.76 -8.13 -10.48
N ARG A 64 -4.86 -8.95 -11.03
CA ARG A 64 -4.38 -8.87 -12.40
C ARG A 64 -4.67 -10.14 -13.17
N VAL A 65 -5.51 -10.03 -14.20
CA VAL A 65 -5.88 -11.15 -15.06
C VAL A 65 -4.85 -11.33 -16.16
N ARG A 66 -4.36 -12.55 -16.33
CA ARG A 66 -3.40 -12.93 -17.38
C ARG A 66 -4.01 -14.06 -18.20
N GLU A 67 -3.76 -15.28 -17.77
CA GLU A 67 -4.29 -16.48 -18.37
C GLU A 67 -5.53 -16.95 -17.62
N LEU A 68 -6.50 -17.48 -18.35
CA LEU A 68 -7.72 -18.02 -17.80
C LEU A 68 -7.71 -19.54 -17.96
N GLU A 69 -7.79 -20.25 -16.85
CA GLU A 69 -7.84 -21.72 -16.83
C GLU A 69 -9.28 -22.22 -17.04
N ASP A 70 -9.41 -23.49 -17.42
CA ASP A 70 -10.70 -24.20 -17.42
C ASP A 70 -11.11 -24.63 -16.00
N LYS A 71 -11.25 -23.63 -15.12
CA LYS A 71 -11.70 -23.75 -13.73
C LYS A 71 -12.70 -22.64 -13.39
N PRO A 72 -13.56 -22.83 -12.37
CA PRO A 72 -14.30 -21.75 -11.74
C PRO A 72 -13.35 -20.66 -11.23
N LYS A 73 -13.65 -19.38 -11.49
CA LYS A 73 -12.70 -18.27 -11.30
C LYS A 73 -13.16 -17.30 -10.25
N ILE A 74 -12.25 -16.92 -9.37
CA ILE A 74 -12.45 -15.89 -8.35
C ILE A 74 -11.45 -14.77 -8.63
N LEU A 75 -11.96 -13.56 -8.87
CA LEU A 75 -11.11 -12.37 -9.02
C LEU A 75 -11.13 -11.55 -7.74
N TRP A 76 -9.97 -11.39 -7.13
CA TRP A 76 -9.78 -10.76 -5.83
C TRP A 76 -8.99 -9.46 -5.98
N PHE A 77 -9.62 -8.34 -5.66
CA PHE A 77 -9.07 -7.01 -5.87
C PHE A 77 -8.27 -6.50 -4.66
N GLN A 78 -7.20 -5.77 -4.93
CA GLN A 78 -6.48 -4.93 -3.96
C GLN A 78 -6.33 -3.48 -4.45
N ASP A 79 -6.39 -3.28 -5.77
CA ASP A 79 -6.28 -1.99 -6.43
C ASP A 79 -7.64 -1.29 -6.58
N THR A 80 -7.65 -0.10 -7.17
CA THR A 80 -8.88 0.69 -7.35
C THR A 80 -9.59 0.34 -8.65
N SER A 81 -10.90 0.62 -8.71
CA SER A 81 -11.74 0.48 -9.91
C SER A 81 -11.28 1.30 -11.12
N ARG A 82 -10.34 2.24 -10.91
CA ARG A 82 -9.77 3.10 -11.95
C ARG A 82 -8.48 2.55 -12.53
N ASP A 83 -7.94 1.47 -11.97
CA ASP A 83 -6.74 0.85 -12.48
C ASP A 83 -6.95 0.38 -13.94
N PRO A 84 -6.02 0.67 -14.87
CA PRO A 84 -6.11 0.20 -16.25
C PRO A 84 -6.34 -1.30 -16.38
N GLU A 85 -5.76 -2.09 -15.47
CA GLU A 85 -5.78 -3.56 -15.49
C GLU A 85 -7.18 -4.15 -15.30
N VAL A 86 -8.14 -3.37 -14.79
CA VAL A 86 -9.52 -3.84 -14.52
C VAL A 86 -10.57 -3.22 -15.44
N GLN A 87 -10.18 -2.31 -16.35
CA GLN A 87 -11.15 -1.59 -17.20
C GLN A 87 -11.90 -2.50 -18.18
N PHE A 88 -11.35 -3.66 -18.50
CA PHE A 88 -12.01 -4.67 -19.35
C PHE A 88 -13.34 -5.16 -18.72
N LEU A 89 -13.48 -5.11 -17.38
CA LEU A 89 -14.69 -5.51 -16.65
C LEU A 89 -15.90 -4.61 -16.89
N LYS A 90 -15.77 -3.48 -17.59
CA LYS A 90 -16.93 -2.69 -18.07
C LYS A 90 -17.87 -3.52 -18.95
N LYS A 91 -17.31 -4.48 -19.68
CA LYS A 91 -18.06 -5.40 -20.53
C LYS A 91 -18.63 -6.53 -19.70
N LYS A 92 -19.95 -6.75 -19.80
CA LYS A 92 -20.62 -7.82 -19.04
C LYS A 92 -20.08 -9.20 -19.43
N GLU A 93 -19.78 -9.44 -20.71
CA GLU A 93 -19.21 -10.72 -21.14
C GLU A 93 -17.86 -11.04 -20.48
N GLU A 94 -17.09 -10.02 -20.09
CA GLU A 94 -15.84 -10.20 -19.36
C GLU A 94 -16.09 -10.55 -17.89
N ARG A 95 -17.10 -9.92 -17.26
CA ARG A 95 -17.50 -10.25 -15.89
C ARG A 95 -18.11 -11.64 -15.76
N ASP A 96 -18.82 -12.09 -16.79
CA ASP A 96 -19.47 -13.41 -16.80
C ASP A 96 -18.47 -14.58 -16.81
N LYS A 97 -17.18 -14.32 -17.09
CA LYS A 97 -16.10 -15.32 -16.97
C LYS A 97 -15.76 -15.67 -15.52
N PHE A 98 -16.21 -14.87 -14.54
CA PHE A 98 -15.90 -15.03 -13.13
C PHE A 98 -17.13 -15.46 -12.33
N GLU A 99 -16.90 -16.37 -11.38
CA GLU A 99 -17.92 -16.84 -10.45
C GLU A 99 -18.13 -15.84 -9.33
N ARG A 100 -17.03 -15.30 -8.78
CA ARG A 100 -17.05 -14.35 -7.67
C ARG A 100 -15.99 -13.26 -7.80
N PHE A 101 -16.35 -12.11 -7.25
CA PHE A 101 -15.49 -10.95 -7.05
C PHE A 101 -15.27 -10.72 -5.55
N VAL A 102 -14.02 -10.56 -5.13
CA VAL A 102 -13.65 -10.38 -3.73
C VAL A 102 -13.04 -9.00 -3.53
N PHE A 103 -13.53 -8.26 -2.54
CA PHE A 103 -13.12 -6.88 -2.25
C PHE A 103 -12.60 -6.71 -0.82
N PRO A 104 -11.61 -5.83 -0.59
CA PRO A 104 -11.03 -5.61 0.74
C PRO A 104 -11.89 -4.69 1.61
N SER A 105 -12.87 -3.99 1.04
CA SER A 105 -13.78 -3.10 1.76
C SER A 105 -15.08 -2.87 1.01
N ASP A 106 -16.11 -2.41 1.74
CA ASP A 106 -17.38 -1.97 1.17
C ASP A 106 -17.20 -0.81 0.18
N TRP A 107 -16.29 0.12 0.49
CA TRP A 107 -15.96 1.24 -0.39
C TRP A 107 -15.40 0.76 -1.74
N SER A 108 -14.48 -0.22 -1.71
CA SER A 108 -13.92 -0.79 -2.94
C SER A 108 -15.02 -1.43 -3.80
N LEU A 109 -15.86 -2.28 -3.21
CA LEU A 109 -17.01 -2.89 -3.90
C LEU A 109 -17.94 -1.83 -4.49
N GLU A 110 -18.32 -0.81 -3.72
CA GLU A 110 -19.16 0.29 -4.21
C GLU A 110 -18.53 0.97 -5.44
N LYS A 111 -17.22 1.27 -5.41
CA LYS A 111 -16.54 1.89 -6.55
C LYS A 111 -16.46 0.98 -7.77
N TYR A 112 -16.22 -0.30 -7.60
CA TYR A 112 -16.22 -1.24 -8.73
C TYR A 112 -17.63 -1.43 -9.32
N ASN A 113 -18.68 -1.41 -8.50
CA ASN A 113 -20.06 -1.41 -8.99
C ASN A 113 -20.35 -0.13 -9.79
N LEU A 114 -20.06 1.05 -9.24
CA LEU A 114 -20.36 2.33 -9.89
C LEU A 114 -19.54 2.55 -11.17
N ASP A 115 -18.24 2.23 -11.15
CA ASP A 115 -17.33 2.56 -12.25
C ASP A 115 -17.35 1.50 -13.37
N LEU A 116 -17.58 0.23 -13.02
CA LEU A 116 -17.40 -0.92 -13.93
C LEU A 116 -18.64 -1.85 -14.02
N GLY A 117 -19.67 -1.63 -13.19
CA GLY A 117 -20.91 -2.39 -13.24
C GLY A 117 -20.85 -3.79 -12.63
N LEU A 118 -19.91 -4.06 -11.71
CA LEU A 118 -19.81 -5.36 -11.04
C LEU A 118 -21.04 -5.64 -10.17
N GLU A 119 -21.65 -6.80 -10.36
CA GLU A 119 -22.89 -7.20 -9.71
C GLU A 119 -22.68 -7.53 -8.22
N TYR A 120 -23.53 -7.00 -7.34
CA TYR A 120 -23.43 -7.25 -5.90
C TYR A 120 -23.64 -8.73 -5.57
N GLU A 121 -24.49 -9.43 -6.32
CA GLU A 121 -24.82 -10.84 -6.12
C GLU A 121 -23.64 -11.77 -6.41
N LYS A 122 -22.70 -11.34 -7.26
CA LYS A 122 -21.44 -12.03 -7.54
C LYS A 122 -20.29 -11.54 -6.66
N SER A 123 -20.53 -10.59 -5.77
CA SER A 123 -19.48 -9.90 -5.02
C SER A 123 -19.52 -10.22 -3.54
N VAL A 124 -18.35 -10.26 -2.91
CA VAL A 124 -18.21 -10.42 -1.47
C VAL A 124 -17.11 -9.50 -0.94
N VAL A 125 -17.37 -8.89 0.22
CA VAL A 125 -16.35 -8.14 0.96
C VAL A 125 -15.67 -9.10 1.93
N LEU A 126 -14.39 -9.37 1.68
CA LEU A 126 -13.49 -10.07 2.59
C LEU A 126 -12.35 -9.12 2.95
N LYS A 127 -12.43 -8.55 4.15
CA LYS A 127 -11.46 -7.55 4.62
C LYS A 127 -10.06 -8.16 4.66
N ASN A 128 -9.06 -7.32 4.36
CA ASN A 128 -7.68 -7.72 4.47
C ASN A 128 -7.35 -8.21 5.89
N ALA A 129 -6.54 -9.26 5.96
CA ALA A 129 -6.15 -9.91 7.19
C ALA A 129 -4.62 -9.96 7.33
N ILE A 130 -4.17 -10.07 8.56
CA ILE A 130 -2.76 -10.16 8.92
C ILE A 130 -2.55 -11.35 9.84
N GLU A 131 -1.29 -11.75 10.01
CA GLU A 131 -0.91 -12.52 11.19
C GLU A 131 -0.79 -11.54 12.37
N PRO A 132 -1.60 -11.67 13.44
CA PRO A 132 -1.56 -10.74 14.57
C PRO A 132 -0.14 -10.60 15.12
N ILE A 133 0.23 -9.38 15.48
CA ILE A 133 1.49 -9.14 16.17
C ILE A 133 1.31 -9.60 17.63
N PRO A 134 2.21 -10.44 18.18
CA PRO A 134 2.10 -10.90 19.55
C PRO A 134 2.03 -9.76 20.57
N ALA A 135 1.43 -10.04 21.73
CA ALA A 135 1.40 -9.10 22.83
C ALA A 135 2.82 -8.69 23.23
N HIS A 136 3.05 -7.39 23.36
CA HIS A 136 4.35 -6.80 23.68
C HIS A 136 4.13 -5.52 24.49
N THR A 137 5.21 -4.95 24.99
CA THR A 137 5.18 -3.69 25.74
C THR A 137 5.90 -2.62 24.96
N LYS A 138 5.24 -1.48 24.74
CA LYS A 138 5.88 -0.34 24.09
C LYS A 138 6.89 0.33 25.02
N PRO A 139 7.96 0.95 24.49
CA PRO A 139 8.83 1.83 25.26
C PRO A 139 8.02 2.88 26.01
N LYS A 140 8.41 3.19 27.25
CA LYS A 140 7.78 4.24 28.08
C LYS A 140 8.69 5.44 28.30
N GLU A 141 9.98 5.24 28.06
CA GLU A 141 11.03 6.24 28.23
C GLU A 141 11.59 6.62 26.87
N GLY A 142 12.05 7.87 26.76
CA GLY A 142 12.64 8.41 25.53
C GLY A 142 11.63 9.11 24.60
N PRO A 143 11.97 9.24 23.31
CA PRO A 143 11.15 9.98 22.36
C PRO A 143 9.88 9.22 21.97
N ILE A 144 8.85 9.97 21.57
CA ILE A 144 7.68 9.39 20.93
C ILE A 144 8.10 8.92 19.53
N ARG A 145 8.14 7.60 19.34
CA ARG A 145 8.39 6.94 18.06
C ARG A 145 7.17 6.89 17.15
N LEU A 146 7.33 7.36 15.92
CA LEU A 146 6.37 7.27 14.84
C LEU A 146 6.96 6.45 13.69
N ALA A 147 6.09 5.84 12.88
CA ALA A 147 6.51 5.19 11.64
C ALA A 147 5.62 5.61 10.46
N TYR A 148 6.20 5.67 9.27
CA TYR A 148 5.48 5.68 7.99
C TYR A 148 5.84 4.42 7.21
N ILE A 149 4.83 3.64 6.80
CA ILE A 149 5.02 2.35 6.12
C ILE A 149 4.12 2.30 4.90
N SER A 150 4.62 2.79 3.76
CA SER A 150 3.91 2.75 2.49
C SER A 150 4.79 3.25 1.34
N THR A 151 4.28 3.19 0.11
CA THR A 151 4.90 3.89 -1.02
C THR A 151 4.83 5.41 -0.85
N PRO A 152 5.75 6.19 -1.46
CA PRO A 152 5.89 7.62 -1.17
C PRO A 152 4.67 8.46 -1.57
N HIS A 153 3.97 8.08 -2.65
CA HIS A 153 2.82 8.82 -3.17
C HIS A 153 1.59 8.78 -2.24
N ARG A 154 1.64 8.01 -1.16
CA ARG A 154 0.55 7.88 -0.17
C ARG A 154 0.70 8.88 0.98
N GLY A 155 1.12 10.10 0.66
CA GLY A 155 1.19 11.22 1.61
C GLY A 155 2.51 11.40 2.35
N LEU A 156 3.60 10.77 1.91
CA LEU A 156 4.91 10.97 2.52
C LEU A 156 5.37 12.43 2.43
N ASP A 157 5.06 13.11 1.34
CA ASP A 157 5.33 14.54 1.14
C ASP A 157 4.62 15.41 2.19
N VAL A 158 3.35 15.12 2.47
CA VAL A 158 2.55 15.79 3.52
C VAL A 158 3.19 15.58 4.89
N LEU A 159 3.59 14.34 5.19
CA LEU A 159 4.21 14.00 6.48
C LEU A 159 5.54 14.76 6.69
N ILE A 160 6.42 14.74 5.69
CA ILE A 160 7.73 15.40 5.77
C ILE A 160 7.58 16.92 5.84
N ALA A 161 6.63 17.51 5.10
CA ALA A 161 6.34 18.93 5.21
C ALA A 161 5.91 19.31 6.63
N ALA A 162 5.04 18.51 7.25
CA ALA A 162 4.59 18.74 8.63
C ALA A 162 5.74 18.65 9.65
N PHE A 163 6.60 17.64 9.55
CA PHE A 163 7.75 17.47 10.44
C PHE A 163 8.74 18.65 10.35
N ARG A 164 9.02 19.12 9.14
CA ARG A 164 9.90 20.28 8.89
C ARG A 164 9.33 21.58 9.44
N ALA A 165 8.02 21.77 9.29
CA ALA A 165 7.34 22.97 9.78
C ALA A 165 7.22 22.99 11.30
N ALA A 166 6.81 21.87 11.90
CA ALA A 166 6.54 21.78 13.33
C ALA A 166 7.82 21.71 14.19
N LYS A 167 8.91 21.17 13.65
CA LYS A 167 10.20 21.00 14.36
C LYS A 167 10.02 20.29 15.71
N PHE A 168 9.32 19.15 15.68
CA PHE A 168 9.02 18.39 16.89
C PHE A 168 10.29 18.04 17.67
N GLU A 169 10.24 18.27 18.98
CA GLU A 169 11.25 17.82 19.93
C GLU A 169 10.80 16.51 20.59
N ASN A 170 11.75 15.69 21.03
CA ASN A 170 11.50 14.40 21.70
C ASN A 170 10.57 13.45 20.91
N VAL A 171 10.74 13.44 19.59
CA VAL A 171 10.03 12.57 18.64
C VAL A 171 11.06 11.92 17.73
N GLU A 172 10.82 10.69 17.29
CA GLU A 172 11.57 10.02 16.21
C GLU A 172 10.58 9.51 15.16
N LEU A 173 10.87 9.70 13.88
CA LEU A 173 10.06 9.19 12.78
C LEU A 173 10.89 8.25 11.90
N ASP A 174 10.50 6.96 11.86
CA ASP A 174 11.08 5.97 10.97
C ASP A 174 10.26 5.85 9.68
N ILE A 175 10.91 5.96 8.52
CA ILE A 175 10.27 5.94 7.20
C ILE A 175 10.71 4.70 6.43
N TYR A 176 9.74 3.82 6.18
CA TYR A 176 9.87 2.63 5.37
C TYR A 176 9.06 2.84 4.08
N SER A 177 9.70 3.43 3.08
CA SER A 177 9.05 3.82 1.83
C SER A 177 9.97 3.59 0.65
N SER A 178 9.49 2.83 -0.33
CA SER A 178 10.15 2.59 -1.61
C SER A 178 9.22 1.77 -2.51
N PHE A 179 9.45 1.81 -3.81
CA PHE A 179 8.77 0.96 -4.80
C PHE A 179 9.50 -0.37 -5.06
N LYS A 180 10.68 -0.57 -4.48
CA LYS A 180 11.54 -1.73 -4.74
C LYS A 180 10.89 -3.08 -4.42
N ILE A 181 10.05 -3.16 -3.39
CA ILE A 181 9.32 -4.40 -3.06
C ILE A 181 8.35 -4.87 -4.14
N TYR A 182 7.99 -3.98 -5.08
CA TYR A 182 7.14 -4.28 -6.24
C TYR A 182 7.94 -4.46 -7.53
N GLY A 183 9.28 -4.47 -7.43
CA GLY A 183 10.20 -4.51 -8.58
C GLY A 183 10.28 -3.19 -9.36
N TRP A 184 9.73 -2.09 -8.85
CA TRP A 184 9.68 -0.79 -9.55
C TRP A 184 10.73 0.18 -8.99
N GLU A 185 11.96 -0.31 -8.76
CA GLU A 185 13.05 0.51 -8.20
C GLU A 185 13.41 1.71 -9.12
N GLN A 186 13.10 1.65 -10.41
CA GLN A 186 13.29 2.81 -11.30
C GLN A 186 12.37 3.98 -10.94
N THR A 187 11.15 3.70 -10.47
CA THR A 187 10.19 4.73 -10.04
C THR A 187 10.68 5.47 -8.79
N ASP A 188 11.52 4.85 -7.96
CA ASP A 188 12.13 5.52 -6.80
C ASP A 188 12.98 6.74 -7.21
N LYS A 189 13.54 6.76 -8.43
CA LYS A 189 14.31 7.91 -8.94
C LYS A 189 13.48 9.19 -8.99
N GLU A 190 12.18 9.08 -9.25
CA GLU A 190 11.27 10.23 -9.30
C GLU A 190 11.01 10.80 -7.90
N PHE A 191 11.10 9.95 -6.87
CA PHE A 191 10.90 10.30 -5.47
C PHE A 191 12.20 10.59 -4.72
N GLU A 192 13.36 10.49 -5.36
CA GLU A 192 14.65 10.75 -4.72
C GLU A 192 14.75 12.12 -4.05
N PRO A 193 14.20 13.23 -4.61
CA PRO A 193 14.15 14.50 -3.88
C PRO A 193 13.37 14.41 -2.56
N LEU A 194 12.28 13.63 -2.51
CA LEU A 194 11.50 13.39 -1.30
C LEU A 194 12.25 12.49 -0.30
N TYR A 195 12.96 11.48 -0.79
CA TYR A 195 13.80 10.63 0.07
C TYR A 195 14.98 11.41 0.65
N ASN A 196 15.63 12.27 -0.13
CA ASN A 196 16.63 13.21 0.38
C ASN A 196 16.02 14.14 1.42
N ALA A 197 14.80 14.63 1.17
CA ALA A 197 14.11 15.43 2.15
C ALA A 197 13.87 14.70 3.47
N CYS A 198 13.54 13.41 3.44
CA CYS A 198 13.46 12.57 4.64
C CYS A 198 14.80 12.53 5.37
N ARG A 199 15.90 12.22 4.66
CA ARG A 199 17.26 12.07 5.23
C ARG A 199 17.81 13.36 5.83
N GLU A 200 17.44 14.51 5.27
CA GLU A 200 17.88 15.83 5.72
C GLU A 200 17.05 16.39 6.88
N THR A 201 15.89 15.79 7.19
CA THR A 201 15.01 16.30 8.24
C THR A 201 15.47 15.79 9.61
N PRO A 202 15.70 16.67 10.60
CA PRO A 202 16.05 16.25 11.95
C PRO A 202 15.01 15.29 12.54
N ASN A 203 15.48 14.30 13.31
CA ASN A 203 14.65 13.29 13.97
C ASN A 203 13.88 12.35 13.02
N VAL A 204 14.24 12.32 11.74
CA VAL A 204 13.65 11.44 10.72
C VAL A 204 14.72 10.46 10.23
N ASN A 205 14.38 9.17 10.27
CA ASN A 205 15.25 8.09 9.83
C ASN A 205 14.64 7.42 8.59
N TYR A 206 15.31 7.52 7.44
CA TYR A 206 14.86 6.88 6.21
C TYR A 206 15.53 5.51 6.01
N HIS A 207 14.71 4.45 5.99
CA HIS A 207 15.15 3.06 5.87
C HIS A 207 14.95 2.45 4.47
N GLY A 208 14.11 3.07 3.63
CA GLY A 208 13.78 2.54 2.31
C GLY A 208 12.97 1.24 2.39
N THR A 209 13.43 0.20 1.68
CA THR A 209 12.79 -1.13 1.67
C THR A 209 13.45 -2.04 2.70
N VAL A 210 12.64 -2.67 3.56
CA VAL A 210 13.03 -3.69 4.55
C VAL A 210 12.11 -4.90 4.45
N SER A 211 12.41 -5.98 5.18
CA SER A 211 11.54 -7.15 5.26
C SER A 211 10.27 -6.90 6.11
N ASN A 212 9.21 -7.69 5.89
CA ASN A 212 8.01 -7.60 6.73
C ASN A 212 8.31 -7.94 8.20
N GLU A 213 9.26 -8.83 8.49
CA GLU A 213 9.68 -9.15 9.87
C GLU A 213 10.36 -7.94 10.56
N GLU A 214 11.17 -7.17 9.83
CA GLU A 214 11.74 -5.92 10.35
C GLU A 214 10.64 -4.89 10.63
N ILE A 215 9.66 -4.73 9.74
CA ILE A 215 8.49 -3.87 9.98
C ILE A 215 7.72 -4.30 11.22
N ARG A 216 7.43 -5.59 11.35
CA ARG A 216 6.71 -6.15 12.52
C ARG A 216 7.47 -5.94 13.82
N THR A 217 8.79 -6.00 13.78
CA THR A 217 9.66 -5.70 14.93
C THR A 217 9.66 -4.21 15.26
N ALA A 218 9.76 -3.35 14.25
CA ALA A 218 9.70 -1.89 14.41
C ALA A 218 8.38 -1.45 15.03
N LEU A 219 7.24 -1.96 14.53
CA LEU A 219 5.90 -1.64 15.02
C LEU A 219 5.69 -1.97 16.51
N GLN A 220 6.39 -2.96 17.05
CA GLN A 220 6.34 -3.27 18.49
C GLN A 220 6.95 -2.14 19.34
N GLN A 221 7.83 -1.34 18.75
CA GLN A 221 8.50 -0.21 19.39
C GLN A 221 7.87 1.15 19.01
N THR A 222 7.09 1.21 17.93
CA THR A 222 6.40 2.41 17.44
C THR A 222 5.18 2.74 18.29
N HIS A 223 4.94 4.02 18.58
CA HIS A 223 3.73 4.48 19.28
C HIS A 223 2.62 4.87 18.31
N ILE A 224 2.97 5.54 17.21
CA ILE A 224 2.00 6.07 16.23
C ILE A 224 2.42 5.65 14.81
N LEU A 225 1.49 5.10 14.03
CA LEU A 225 1.65 5.04 12.57
C LEU A 225 1.21 6.38 11.99
N ALA A 226 2.17 7.19 11.55
CA ALA A 226 1.89 8.47 10.90
C ALA A 226 1.51 8.22 9.43
N TYR A 227 0.22 8.08 9.13
CA TYR A 227 -0.24 7.74 7.78
C TYR A 227 -1.22 8.79 7.21
N PRO A 228 -0.73 9.98 6.79
CA PRO A 228 -1.56 11.03 6.20
C PRO A 228 -1.89 10.73 4.72
N CYS A 229 -2.51 9.56 4.48
CA CYS A 229 -2.74 9.04 3.15
C CYS A 229 -3.61 9.98 2.30
N THR A 230 -3.07 10.40 1.16
CA THR A 230 -3.75 11.20 0.13
C THR A 230 -4.26 10.33 -1.02
N TYR A 231 -3.88 9.05 -1.05
CA TYR A 231 -4.34 8.08 -2.02
C TYR A 231 -5.71 7.53 -1.64
N LYS A 232 -6.50 7.12 -2.65
CA LYS A 232 -7.79 6.45 -2.42
C LYS A 232 -7.58 5.03 -1.94
N GLU A 233 -7.43 4.89 -0.64
CA GLU A 233 -7.13 3.63 0.02
C GLU A 233 -8.28 2.62 -0.05
N THR A 234 -7.97 1.37 -0.38
CA THR A 234 -8.95 0.27 -0.55
C THR A 234 -9.10 -0.59 0.70
N GLY A 235 -8.02 -0.74 1.48
CA GLY A 235 -8.00 -1.57 2.69
C GLY A 235 -6.60 -1.66 3.29
N CYS A 236 -6.15 -0.59 3.96
CA CYS A 236 -4.76 -0.40 4.37
C CYS A 236 -4.22 -1.51 5.29
N ILE A 237 -3.40 -2.41 4.74
CA ILE A 237 -2.76 -3.49 5.51
C ILE A 237 -1.77 -2.93 6.54
N SER A 238 -1.01 -1.88 6.20
CA SER A 238 -0.07 -1.24 7.13
C SER A 238 -0.77 -0.72 8.39
N ALA A 239 -1.97 -0.13 8.25
CA ALA A 239 -2.76 0.34 9.38
C ALA A 239 -3.26 -0.83 10.24
N ILE A 240 -3.70 -1.92 9.61
CA ILE A 240 -4.15 -3.14 10.33
C ILE A 240 -2.98 -3.74 11.13
N GLU A 241 -1.78 -3.84 10.53
CA GLU A 241 -0.57 -4.30 11.23
C GLU A 241 -0.20 -3.37 12.40
N ALA A 242 -0.21 -2.05 12.19
CA ALA A 242 0.10 -1.10 13.25
C ALA A 242 -0.90 -1.14 14.42
N LEU A 243 -2.20 -1.23 14.12
CA LEU A 243 -3.25 -1.40 15.12
C LEU A 243 -3.09 -2.71 15.89
N SER A 244 -2.72 -3.79 15.22
CA SER A 244 -2.40 -5.06 15.89
C SER A 244 -1.16 -4.96 16.77
N ALA A 245 -0.21 -4.08 16.45
CA ALA A 245 0.88 -3.74 17.34
C ALA A 245 0.47 -2.75 18.46
N GLY A 246 -0.80 -2.37 18.57
CA GLY A 246 -1.26 -1.38 19.56
C GLY A 246 -0.77 0.04 19.29
N CYS A 247 -0.39 0.37 18.05
CA CYS A 247 -0.10 1.75 17.67
C CYS A 247 -1.39 2.56 17.57
N VAL A 248 -1.30 3.86 17.86
CA VAL A 248 -2.30 4.83 17.40
C VAL A 248 -2.09 5.04 15.89
N VAL A 249 -3.16 5.21 15.12
CA VAL A 249 -3.11 5.47 13.67
C VAL A 249 -3.88 6.74 13.37
#